data_AF-A0A3D0P4K5-F1
#
_entry.id   AF-A0A3D0P4K5-F1
#
_cell.length_a   1.000
_cell.length_b   1.000
_cell.length_c   1.000
_cell.angle_alpha   90.00
_cell.angle_beta   90.00
_cell.angle_gamma   90.00
#
_symmetry.space_group_name_H-M   'P 1'
#
loop_
_entity.id
_entity.type
_entity.pdbx_description
1 polymer ?
#
loop_
_entity_poly.entity_id
_entity_poly.type
_entity_poly.pdbx_seq_one_letter_code
_entity_poly.pdbx_strand_id
1 'polypeptide(L)'
;MMLYLSVLFVSAVLVSSAVGQVPETSAEVCTVENSRFLVGQLAAESRSVREADKRVNILVRLADFSWPFDEPIARQYFTESWGIATAHFKEKGFETARADRAMALTTQKPDLRMTVIKAIARHDAKWAERLSEEVLKEFEKAASERSELNRQREIQEMISLAGERIEEDPAFSMMIFRRLMRYPLEQHWFWALYHTADKNLSFSATLYSELLQNYRNESARRLLILSAYPFGRERMFGIDRFMVSS
;
A
#
# COMPACT_ATOMS: atom_id res chain seq x y z
N MET A 1 78.70 43.37 -34.43
CA MET A 1 77.70 43.34 -35.53
C MET A 1 76.35 43.06 -34.89
N MET A 2 75.36 43.91 -35.18
CA MET A 2 73.98 43.90 -34.65
C MET A 2 73.24 42.57 -34.85
N LEU A 3 72.34 42.17 -33.95
CA LEU A 3 70.89 42.40 -34.02
C LEU A 3 70.11 41.62 -32.93
N TYR A 4 69.04 42.27 -32.45
CA TYR A 4 68.00 41.82 -31.53
C TYR A 4 67.26 40.55 -31.98
N LEU A 5 66.68 39.79 -31.03
CA LEU A 5 65.22 39.61 -30.98
C LEU A 5 64.75 38.95 -29.66
N SER A 6 63.82 39.63 -29.01
CA SER A 6 63.00 39.24 -27.86
C SER A 6 62.11 38.04 -28.15
N VAL A 7 61.74 37.23 -27.15
CA VAL A 7 60.39 36.61 -26.99
C VAL A 7 60.22 36.01 -25.58
N LEU A 8 59.35 36.67 -24.81
CA LEU A 8 58.33 36.22 -23.85
C LEU A 8 58.64 35.15 -22.78
N PHE A 9 58.64 35.66 -21.54
CA PHE A 9 58.33 35.00 -20.28
C PHE A 9 56.97 34.28 -20.31
N VAL A 10 56.94 32.99 -19.95
CA VAL A 10 55.76 32.34 -19.36
C VAL A 10 56.24 31.50 -18.18
N SER A 11 56.25 32.10 -17.00
CA SER A 11 56.42 31.37 -15.74
C SER A 11 55.14 30.58 -15.48
N ALA A 12 55.21 29.26 -15.67
CA ALA A 12 54.18 28.34 -15.21
C ALA A 12 54.15 28.34 -13.68
N VAL A 13 53.25 29.13 -13.09
CA VAL A 13 52.91 29.01 -11.68
C VAL A 13 52.14 27.70 -11.51
N LEU A 14 52.82 26.71 -10.96
CA LEU A 14 52.25 25.51 -10.40
C LEU A 14 51.30 25.91 -9.26
N VAL A 15 50.01 26.09 -9.57
CA VAL A 15 48.97 26.12 -8.53
C VAL A 15 48.73 24.67 -8.14
N SER A 16 49.53 24.19 -7.18
CA SER A 16 49.17 23.00 -6.40
C SER A 16 47.86 23.32 -5.68
N SER A 17 46.74 22.87 -6.22
CA SER A 17 45.48 22.75 -5.50
C SER A 17 45.65 21.67 -4.43
N ALA A 18 46.29 22.06 -3.33
CA ALA A 18 46.09 21.40 -2.05
C ALA A 18 44.63 21.60 -1.67
N VAL A 19 43.77 20.71 -2.15
CA VAL A 19 42.45 20.49 -1.55
C VAL A 19 42.76 20.00 -0.15
N GLY A 20 42.71 20.93 0.81
CA GLY A 20 42.71 20.56 2.22
C GLY A 20 41.58 19.58 2.40
N GLN A 21 41.92 18.32 2.68
CA GLN A 21 41.00 17.39 3.30
C GLN A 21 40.69 18.00 4.67
N VAL A 22 39.60 18.76 4.73
CA VAL A 22 38.96 19.06 5.99
C VAL A 22 38.73 17.70 6.63
N PRO A 23 39.30 17.41 7.82
CA PRO A 23 39.00 16.15 8.48
C PRO A 23 37.48 16.05 8.57
N GLU A 24 36.90 14.94 8.13
CA GLU A 24 35.48 14.65 8.36
C GLU A 24 35.28 14.64 9.88
N THR A 25 34.97 15.81 10.43
CA THR A 25 34.21 15.92 11.66
C THR A 25 32.91 15.22 11.35
N SER A 26 32.79 13.97 11.80
CA SER A 26 31.54 13.21 11.77
C SER A 26 30.43 14.18 12.16
N ALA A 27 29.57 14.53 11.21
CA ALA A 27 28.66 15.65 11.38
C ALA A 27 27.80 15.40 12.62
N GLU A 28 27.96 16.26 13.63
CA GLU A 28 27.14 16.35 14.85
C GLU A 28 25.63 16.57 14.53
N VAL A 29 25.32 16.72 13.24
CA VAL A 29 24.01 16.96 12.62
C VAL A 29 23.20 15.66 12.42
N CYS A 30 23.81 14.48 12.34
CA CYS A 30 23.10 13.22 12.07
C CYS A 30 22.74 12.45 13.36
N THR A 31 22.10 13.12 14.31
CA THR A 31 21.63 12.51 15.57
C THR A 31 20.14 12.12 15.49
N VAL A 32 19.71 11.21 16.37
CA VAL A 32 18.29 10.82 16.52
C VAL A 32 17.46 12.03 16.95
N GLU A 33 17.99 12.86 17.84
CA GLU A 33 17.37 14.09 18.32
C GLU A 33 17.13 15.09 17.19
N ASN A 34 18.14 15.32 16.34
CA ASN A 34 17.98 16.22 15.21
C ASN A 34 16.99 15.67 14.17
N SER A 35 17.01 14.36 13.94
CA SER A 35 16.07 13.69 13.04
C SER A 35 14.61 13.83 13.53
N ARG A 36 14.38 13.63 14.83
CA ARG A 36 13.05 13.84 15.46
C ARG A 36 12.60 15.30 15.37
N PHE A 37 13.52 16.25 15.58
CA PHE A 37 13.22 17.67 15.44
C PHE A 37 12.76 18.02 14.02
N LEU A 38 13.49 17.60 13.00
CA LEU A 38 13.15 17.84 11.60
C LEU A 38 11.81 17.21 11.19
N VAL A 39 11.54 15.99 11.65
CA VAL A 39 10.24 15.32 11.46
C VAL A 39 9.11 16.10 12.12
N GLY A 40 9.32 16.58 13.34
CA GLY A 40 8.36 17.42 14.04
C GLY A 40 8.04 18.71 13.29
N GLN A 41 9.05 19.36 12.72
CA GLN A 41 8.87 20.54 11.87
C GLN A 41 8.08 20.21 10.60
N LEU A 42 8.45 19.13 9.90
CA LEU A 42 7.75 18.70 8.70
C LEU A 42 6.29 18.34 8.99
N ALA A 43 6.01 17.73 10.14
CA ALA A 43 4.64 17.47 10.60
C ALA A 43 3.86 18.77 10.81
N ALA A 44 4.46 19.77 11.45
CA ALA A 44 3.83 21.06 11.68
C ALA A 44 3.54 21.80 10.36
N GLU A 45 4.49 21.80 9.42
CA GLU A 45 4.33 22.41 8.10
C GLU A 45 3.31 21.68 7.24
N SER A 46 3.20 20.35 7.36
CA SER A 46 2.22 19.54 6.62
C SER A 46 0.77 20.00 6.85
N ARG A 47 0.48 20.67 7.98
CA ARG A 47 -0.84 21.23 8.27
C ARG A 47 -1.26 22.34 7.31
N SER A 48 -0.30 22.98 6.64
CA SER A 48 -0.56 23.97 5.59
C SER A 48 -0.96 23.34 4.24
N VAL A 49 -0.70 22.05 4.04
CA VAL A 49 -1.09 21.30 2.83
C VAL A 49 -2.59 21.07 2.86
N ARG A 50 -3.28 21.59 1.84
CA ARG A 50 -4.75 21.57 1.76
C ARG A 50 -5.29 20.30 1.11
N GLU A 51 -4.51 19.67 0.24
CA GLU A 51 -4.93 18.44 -0.43
C GLU A 51 -4.82 17.25 0.54
N ALA A 52 -5.97 16.64 0.83
CA ALA A 52 -6.09 15.58 1.83
C ALA A 52 -5.22 14.36 1.49
N ASP A 53 -5.16 13.96 0.21
CA ASP A 53 -4.34 12.85 -0.26
C ASP A 53 -2.84 13.09 -0.01
N LYS A 54 -2.35 14.29 -0.32
CA LYS A 54 -0.95 14.67 -0.05
C LYS A 54 -0.67 14.69 1.45
N ARG A 55 -1.54 15.33 2.24
CA ARG A 55 -1.35 15.45 3.69
C ARG A 55 -1.39 14.11 4.41
N VAL A 56 -2.33 13.22 4.05
CA VAL A 56 -2.39 11.85 4.56
C VAL A 56 -1.09 11.09 4.23
N ASN A 57 -0.62 11.17 2.98
CA ASN A 57 0.61 10.50 2.57
C ASN A 57 1.86 11.02 3.31
N ILE A 58 1.93 12.33 3.59
CA ILE A 58 3.00 12.90 4.41
C ILE A 58 2.94 12.32 5.82
N LEU A 59 1.79 12.42 6.50
CA LEU A 59 1.64 11.97 7.88
C LEU A 59 1.90 10.46 8.04
N VAL A 60 1.43 9.63 7.10
CA VAL A 60 1.71 8.19 7.09
C VAL A 60 3.22 7.92 7.02
N ARG A 61 3.95 8.63 6.15
CA ARG A 61 5.41 8.47 6.05
C ARG A 61 6.14 8.94 7.30
N LEU A 62 5.69 10.04 7.91
CA LEU A 62 6.23 10.51 9.18
C LEU A 62 5.97 9.51 10.30
N ALA A 63 4.79 8.89 10.32
CA ALA A 63 4.46 7.85 11.28
C ALA A 63 5.32 6.59 11.09
N ASP A 64 5.46 6.10 9.85
CA ASP A 64 6.32 4.97 9.51
C ASP A 64 7.78 5.23 9.92
N PHE A 65 8.29 6.43 9.62
CA PHE A 65 9.64 6.83 10.01
C PHE A 65 9.79 6.89 11.53
N SER A 66 8.81 7.48 12.24
CA SER A 66 8.86 7.67 13.68
C SER A 66 8.70 6.40 14.51
N TRP A 67 8.03 5.39 13.97
CA TRP A 67 7.66 4.18 14.71
C TRP A 67 8.79 3.53 15.54
N PRO A 68 9.98 3.23 14.97
CA PRO A 68 11.03 2.51 15.72
C PRO A 68 11.69 3.31 16.84
N PHE A 69 11.55 4.64 16.86
CA PHE A 69 12.24 5.48 17.85
C PHE A 69 11.31 6.36 18.69
N ASP A 70 10.07 6.60 18.28
CA ASP A 70 9.06 7.34 19.05
C ASP A 70 7.67 6.83 18.65
N GLU A 71 7.31 5.66 19.18
CA GLU A 71 5.99 5.06 18.93
C GLU A 71 4.83 6.00 19.32
N PRO A 72 4.86 6.74 20.44
CA PRO A 72 3.82 7.71 20.77
C PRO A 72 3.59 8.77 19.68
N ILE A 73 4.65 9.39 19.13
CA ILE A 73 4.47 10.38 18.07
C ILE A 73 3.99 9.73 16.76
N ALA A 74 4.47 8.54 16.44
CA ALA A 74 4.01 7.79 15.28
C ALA A 74 2.50 7.49 15.36
N ARG A 75 2.02 7.05 16.53
CA ARG A 75 0.59 6.84 16.79
C ARG A 75 -0.21 8.14 16.64
N GLN A 76 0.34 9.29 17.04
CA GLN A 76 -0.33 10.58 16.83
C GLN A 76 -0.46 10.92 15.34
N TYR A 77 0.61 10.74 14.54
CA TYR A 77 0.56 10.98 13.10
C TYR A 77 -0.39 10.02 12.37
N PHE A 78 -0.39 8.74 12.73
CA PHE A 78 -1.38 7.79 12.21
C PHE A 78 -2.81 8.21 12.58
N THR A 79 -3.05 8.61 13.83
CA THR A 79 -4.38 9.07 14.28
C THR A 79 -4.83 10.34 13.54
N GLU A 80 -3.93 11.31 13.34
CA GLU A 80 -4.23 12.53 12.57
C GLU A 80 -4.56 12.18 11.10
N SER A 81 -3.75 11.31 10.48
CA SER A 81 -3.98 10.85 9.11
C SER A 81 -5.31 10.11 8.96
N TRP A 82 -5.70 9.28 9.95
CA TRP A 82 -6.99 8.60 9.99
C TRP A 82 -8.16 9.59 10.05
N GLY A 83 -8.05 10.61 10.89
CA GLY A 83 -9.05 11.66 11.01
C GLY A 83 -9.27 12.41 9.68
N ILE A 84 -8.18 12.77 8.99
CA ILE A 84 -8.25 13.43 7.68
C ILE A 84 -8.84 12.50 6.62
N ALA A 85 -8.39 11.25 6.55
CA ALA A 85 -8.90 10.26 5.60
C ALA A 85 -10.40 10.01 5.78
N THR A 86 -10.86 9.90 7.03
CA THR A 86 -12.26 9.70 7.37
C THR A 86 -13.11 10.92 7.01
N ALA A 87 -12.63 12.14 7.30
CA ALA A 87 -13.32 13.37 6.93
C ALA A 87 -13.44 13.52 5.42
N HIS A 88 -12.34 13.24 4.69
CA HIS A 88 -12.30 13.29 3.23
C HIS A 88 -13.29 12.29 2.60
N PHE A 89 -13.33 11.05 3.11
CA PHE A 89 -14.29 10.05 2.62
C PHE A 89 -15.74 10.45 2.91
N LYS A 90 -16.04 11.03 4.07
CA LYS A 90 -17.38 11.54 4.39
C LYS A 90 -17.81 12.69 3.46
N GLU A 91 -16.87 13.52 3.01
CA GLU A 91 -17.14 14.63 2.10
C GLU A 91 -17.26 14.19 0.63
N LYS A 92 -16.32 13.37 0.15
CA LYS A 92 -16.17 13.04 -1.28
C LYS A 92 -16.69 11.66 -1.67
N GLY A 93 -16.75 10.72 -0.72
CA GLY A 93 -17.04 9.32 -0.99
C GLY A 93 -16.01 8.69 -1.93
N PHE A 94 -16.48 7.76 -2.77
CA PHE A 94 -15.64 7.06 -3.75
C PHE A 94 -15.35 7.94 -4.97
N GLU A 95 -14.09 8.36 -5.11
CA GLU A 95 -13.67 9.23 -6.21
C GLU A 95 -13.16 8.46 -7.43
N THR A 96 -13.25 9.07 -8.61
CA THR A 96 -12.61 8.60 -9.84
C THR A 96 -11.84 9.75 -10.49
N ALA A 97 -10.65 9.47 -11.01
CA ALA A 97 -9.92 10.39 -11.88
C ALA A 97 -10.17 10.01 -13.34
N ARG A 98 -10.29 10.99 -14.22
CA ARG A 98 -10.35 10.74 -15.67
C ARG A 98 -8.91 10.65 -16.17
N ALA A 99 -8.53 9.51 -16.76
CA ALA A 99 -7.30 9.44 -17.53
C ALA A 99 -7.41 10.37 -18.75
N ASP A 100 -6.26 10.72 -19.30
CA ASP A 100 -6.05 11.77 -20.29
C ASP A 100 -7.11 11.82 -21.42
N ARG A 101 -7.38 13.02 -21.97
CA ARG A 101 -8.53 13.30 -22.88
C ARG A 101 -8.66 12.37 -24.09
N ALA A 102 -7.59 11.67 -24.47
CA ALA A 102 -7.54 10.73 -25.60
C ALA A 102 -8.13 9.34 -25.30
N MET A 103 -8.20 8.91 -24.04
CA MET A 103 -8.83 7.64 -23.64
C MET A 103 -9.82 7.91 -22.53
N ALA A 104 -11.10 7.64 -22.77
CA ALA A 104 -12.17 7.76 -21.77
C ALA A 104 -12.09 6.69 -20.65
N LEU A 105 -10.89 6.37 -20.17
CA LEU A 105 -10.66 5.47 -19.05
C LEU A 105 -10.74 6.29 -17.76
N THR A 106 -11.71 5.97 -16.91
CA THR A 106 -11.77 6.49 -15.55
C THR A 106 -11.01 5.55 -14.62
N THR A 107 -10.01 6.08 -13.91
CA THR A 107 -9.25 5.34 -12.90
C THR A 107 -9.85 5.62 -11.52
N GLN A 108 -10.11 4.56 -10.75
CA GLN A 108 -10.55 4.70 -9.37
C GLN A 108 -9.41 5.25 -8.50
N LYS A 109 -9.69 6.26 -7.66
CA LYS A 109 -8.71 6.75 -6.69
C LYS A 109 -8.70 5.86 -5.44
N PRO A 110 -7.57 5.47 -4.87
CA PRO A 110 -7.59 4.67 -3.63
C PRO A 110 -8.34 5.38 -2.49
N ASP A 111 -9.15 4.66 -1.70
CA ASP A 111 -9.67 5.19 -0.44
C ASP A 111 -8.52 5.50 0.53
N LEU A 112 -8.42 6.75 0.98
CA LEU A 112 -7.39 7.19 1.93
C LEU A 112 -7.47 6.44 3.26
N ARG A 113 -8.66 5.98 3.67
CA ARG A 113 -8.83 5.17 4.88
C ARG A 113 -8.05 3.87 4.75
N MET A 114 -8.09 3.25 3.56
CA MET A 114 -7.36 2.01 3.28
C MET A 114 -5.85 2.24 3.24
N THR A 115 -5.39 3.38 2.72
CA THR A 115 -3.97 3.77 2.78
C THR A 115 -3.46 3.81 4.22
N VAL A 116 -4.23 4.43 5.13
CA VAL A 116 -3.85 4.54 6.54
C VAL A 116 -3.87 3.18 7.23
N ILE A 117 -4.93 2.39 7.05
CA ILE A 117 -5.04 1.05 7.64
C ILE A 117 -3.90 0.15 7.19
N LYS A 118 -3.56 0.15 5.89
CA LYS A 118 -2.43 -0.62 5.35
C LYS A 118 -1.11 -0.26 6.02
N ALA A 119 -0.86 1.02 6.25
CA ALA A 119 0.35 1.47 6.92
C ALA A 119 0.37 1.04 8.40
N ILE A 120 -0.73 1.24 9.12
CA ILE A 120 -0.86 0.80 10.53
C ILE A 120 -0.68 -0.72 10.64
N ALA A 121 -1.22 -1.50 9.72
CA ALA A 121 -1.15 -2.97 9.74
C ALA A 121 0.28 -3.53 9.74
N ARG A 122 1.26 -2.76 9.25
CA ARG A 122 2.69 -3.14 9.29
C ARG A 122 3.28 -3.12 10.70
N HIS A 123 2.65 -2.36 11.59
CA HIS A 123 3.18 -2.02 12.91
C HIS A 123 2.30 -2.51 14.06
N ASP A 124 0.97 -2.43 13.90
CA ASP A 124 -0.02 -2.79 14.91
C ASP A 124 -1.27 -3.40 14.24
N ALA A 125 -1.22 -4.72 14.03
CA ALA A 125 -2.29 -5.45 13.36
C ALA A 125 -3.64 -5.36 14.09
N LYS A 126 -3.64 -5.35 15.43
CA LYS A 126 -4.87 -5.22 16.23
C LYS A 126 -5.49 -3.85 16.09
N TRP A 127 -4.68 -2.81 15.93
CA TRP A 127 -5.21 -1.48 15.64
C TRP A 127 -5.78 -1.41 14.23
N ALA A 128 -5.07 -1.93 13.22
CA ALA A 128 -5.58 -2.01 11.86
C ALA A 128 -6.90 -2.80 11.79
N GLU A 129 -7.00 -3.92 12.51
CA GLU A 129 -8.23 -4.72 12.66
C GLU A 129 -9.40 -3.86 13.15
N ARG A 130 -9.24 -3.11 14.24
CA ARG A 130 -10.31 -2.25 14.78
C ARG A 130 -10.77 -1.20 13.76
N LEU A 131 -9.85 -0.60 13.02
CA LEU A 131 -10.18 0.40 12.00
C LEU A 131 -10.85 -0.24 10.77
N SER A 132 -10.39 -1.42 10.34
CA SER A 132 -11.05 -2.21 9.31
C SER A 132 -12.48 -2.59 9.71
N GLU A 133 -12.71 -2.96 10.97
CA GLU A 133 -14.06 -3.22 11.48
C GLU A 133 -14.94 -1.97 11.47
N GLU A 134 -14.38 -0.80 11.81
CA GLU A 134 -15.10 0.47 11.76
C GLU A 134 -15.60 0.74 10.34
N VAL A 135 -14.72 0.62 9.34
CA VAL A 135 -15.07 0.79 7.92
C VAL A 135 -16.13 -0.22 7.49
N LEU A 136 -15.98 -1.48 7.86
CA LEU A 136 -16.94 -2.53 7.51
C LEU A 136 -18.31 -2.30 8.17
N LYS A 137 -18.36 -1.82 9.41
CA LYS A 137 -19.61 -1.46 10.11
C LYS A 137 -20.28 -0.24 9.46
N GLU A 138 -19.51 0.77 9.06
CA GLU A 138 -20.02 1.91 8.28
C GLU A 138 -20.60 1.46 6.94
N PHE A 139 -19.89 0.55 6.27
CA PHE A 139 -20.33 -0.03 5.01
C PHE A 139 -21.65 -0.80 5.15
N GLU A 140 -21.79 -1.65 6.18
CA GLU A 140 -23.04 -2.36 6.48
C GLU A 140 -24.22 -1.41 6.69
N LYS A 141 -24.03 -0.34 7.45
CA LYS A 141 -25.08 0.66 7.70
C LYS A 141 -25.50 1.39 6.44
N ALA A 142 -24.55 1.65 5.54
CA ALA A 142 -24.79 2.35 4.29
C ALA A 142 -25.12 1.41 3.10
N ALA A 143 -25.14 0.10 3.30
CA ALA A 143 -25.23 -0.89 2.22
C ALA A 143 -26.56 -0.85 1.44
N SER A 144 -27.63 -0.35 2.05
CA SER A 144 -28.92 -0.13 1.39
C SER A 144 -28.97 1.15 0.55
N GLU A 145 -28.09 2.11 0.82
CA GLU A 145 -28.08 3.43 0.18
C GLU A 145 -26.96 3.58 -0.87
N ARG A 146 -25.95 2.70 -0.84
CA ARG A 146 -24.83 2.72 -1.77
C ARG A 146 -25.14 1.98 -3.07
N SER A 147 -24.57 2.47 -4.17
CA SER A 147 -24.59 1.77 -5.45
C SER A 147 -23.79 0.46 -5.38
N GLU A 148 -24.20 -0.54 -6.18
CA GLU A 148 -23.50 -1.82 -6.31
C GLU A 148 -22.00 -1.65 -6.60
N LEU A 149 -21.67 -0.72 -7.50
CA LEU A 149 -20.29 -0.41 -7.88
C LEU A 149 -19.43 0.01 -6.69
N ASN A 150 -19.97 0.86 -5.81
CA ASN A 150 -19.25 1.33 -4.63
C ASN A 150 -19.09 0.22 -3.58
N ARG A 151 -20.10 -0.65 -3.44
CA ARG A 151 -20.00 -1.86 -2.62
C ARG A 151 -18.89 -2.78 -3.10
N GLN A 152 -18.86 -3.09 -4.40
CA GLN A 152 -17.84 -3.96 -4.96
C GLN A 152 -16.44 -3.39 -4.79
N ARG A 153 -16.28 -2.07 -4.94
CA ARG A 153 -15.00 -1.38 -4.74
C ARG A 153 -14.48 -1.51 -3.32
N GLU A 154 -15.31 -1.29 -2.31
CA GLU A 154 -14.90 -1.41 -0.90
C GLU A 154 -14.52 -2.85 -0.55
N ILE A 155 -15.29 -3.84 -1.04
CA ILE A 155 -14.94 -5.26 -0.87
C ILE A 155 -13.59 -5.56 -1.52
N GLN A 156 -13.34 -5.07 -2.72
CA GLN A 156 -12.08 -5.25 -3.44
C GLN A 156 -10.88 -4.64 -2.68
N GLU A 157 -11.05 -3.44 -2.12
CA GLU A 157 -9.99 -2.79 -1.33
C GLU A 157 -9.69 -3.56 -0.04
N MET A 158 -10.72 -4.09 0.64
CA MET A 158 -10.55 -4.93 1.83
C MET A 158 -9.88 -6.28 1.49
N ILE A 159 -10.21 -6.88 0.35
CA ILE A 159 -9.52 -8.08 -0.16
C ILE A 159 -8.06 -7.78 -0.46
N SER A 160 -7.76 -6.63 -1.08
CA SER A 160 -6.38 -6.21 -1.33
C SER A 160 -5.60 -6.02 -0.04
N LEU A 161 -6.19 -5.37 0.97
CA LEU A 161 -5.59 -5.24 2.31
C LEU A 161 -5.27 -6.60 2.93
N ALA A 162 -6.22 -7.53 2.91
CA ALA A 162 -6.01 -8.88 3.41
C ALA A 162 -4.92 -9.63 2.62
N GLY A 163 -4.95 -9.52 1.28
CA GLY A 163 -4.02 -10.18 0.38
C GLY A 163 -2.58 -9.69 0.47
N GLU A 164 -2.37 -8.43 0.84
CA GLU A 164 -1.04 -7.85 1.05
C GLU A 164 -0.38 -8.39 2.32
N ARG A 165 -1.14 -8.83 3.32
CA ARG A 165 -0.66 -9.20 4.66
C ARG A 165 -0.54 -10.70 4.91
N ILE A 166 -0.75 -11.53 3.89
CA ILE A 166 -0.82 -13.01 4.05
C ILE A 166 0.48 -13.58 4.62
N GLU A 167 1.63 -13.04 4.21
CA GLU A 167 2.94 -13.56 4.61
C GLU A 167 3.34 -13.05 5.99
N GLU A 168 3.06 -11.79 6.31
CA GLU A 168 3.46 -11.19 7.58
C GLU A 168 2.45 -11.44 8.71
N ASP A 169 1.16 -11.49 8.41
CA ASP A 169 0.08 -11.71 9.38
C ASP A 169 -1.10 -12.47 8.74
N PRO A 170 -0.97 -13.80 8.56
CA PRO A 170 -2.05 -14.62 8.01
C PRO A 170 -3.31 -14.62 8.88
N ALA A 171 -3.19 -14.37 10.19
CA ALA A 171 -4.35 -14.33 11.08
C ALA A 171 -5.23 -13.11 10.77
N PHE A 172 -4.62 -11.93 10.63
CA PHE A 172 -5.30 -10.72 10.18
C PHE A 172 -5.95 -10.90 8.80
N SER A 173 -5.22 -11.45 7.83
CA SER A 173 -5.75 -11.71 6.48
C SER A 173 -6.98 -12.62 6.52
N MET A 174 -6.90 -13.74 7.25
CA MET A 174 -8.02 -14.70 7.35
C MET A 174 -9.23 -14.09 8.05
N MET A 175 -9.02 -13.28 9.09
CA MET A 175 -10.09 -12.57 9.78
C MET A 175 -10.85 -11.64 8.82
N ILE A 176 -10.14 -10.82 8.03
CA ILE A 176 -10.77 -9.94 7.03
C ILE A 176 -11.52 -10.78 5.99
N PHE A 177 -10.91 -11.84 5.44
CA PHE A 177 -11.59 -12.71 4.48
C PHE A 177 -12.88 -13.31 5.04
N ARG A 178 -12.85 -13.92 6.24
CA ARG A 178 -14.05 -14.45 6.90
C ARG A 178 -15.13 -13.41 7.07
N ARG A 179 -14.76 -12.17 7.41
CA ARG A 179 -15.71 -11.07 7.54
C ARG A 179 -16.34 -10.70 6.19
N LEU A 180 -15.59 -10.80 5.09
CA LEU A 180 -16.11 -10.55 3.74
C LEU A 180 -16.99 -11.68 3.21
N MET A 181 -16.87 -12.91 3.73
CA MET A 181 -17.69 -14.07 3.29
C MET A 181 -19.20 -13.93 3.53
N ARG A 182 -19.63 -12.94 4.31
CA ARG A 182 -21.05 -12.61 4.47
C ARG A 182 -21.67 -11.93 3.24
N TYR A 183 -20.83 -11.38 2.36
CA TYR A 183 -21.27 -10.78 1.10
C TYR A 183 -21.42 -11.85 0.02
N PRO A 184 -22.17 -11.60 -1.05
CA PRO A 184 -22.35 -12.59 -2.11
C PRO A 184 -21.02 -13.06 -2.74
N LEU A 185 -21.01 -14.31 -3.21
CA LEU A 185 -19.90 -14.87 -3.96
C LEU A 185 -19.81 -14.21 -5.35
N GLU A 186 -18.91 -13.24 -5.49
CA GLU A 186 -18.66 -12.51 -6.74
C GLU A 186 -17.21 -12.60 -7.21
N GLN A 187 -16.92 -12.01 -8.39
CA GLN A 187 -15.67 -12.15 -9.13
C GLN A 187 -14.40 -11.78 -8.34
N HIS A 188 -14.51 -10.94 -7.31
CA HIS A 188 -13.37 -10.59 -6.46
C HIS A 188 -12.77 -11.82 -5.75
N TRP A 189 -13.57 -12.83 -5.42
CA TRP A 189 -13.09 -14.07 -4.79
C TRP A 189 -12.25 -14.92 -5.73
N PHE A 190 -12.52 -14.88 -7.04
CA PHE A 190 -11.68 -15.54 -8.05
C PHE A 190 -10.25 -14.99 -7.97
N TRP A 191 -10.10 -13.66 -8.00
CA TRP A 191 -8.80 -13.01 -7.93
C TRP A 191 -8.15 -13.16 -6.55
N ALA A 192 -8.92 -13.10 -5.47
CA ALA A 192 -8.40 -13.37 -4.12
C ALA A 192 -7.77 -14.77 -4.02
N LEU A 193 -8.45 -15.80 -4.51
CA LEU A 193 -7.92 -17.17 -4.53
C LEU A 193 -6.68 -17.30 -5.41
N TYR A 194 -6.69 -16.71 -6.60
CA TYR A 194 -5.54 -16.70 -7.50
C TYR A 194 -4.31 -16.07 -6.84
N HIS A 195 -4.45 -14.85 -6.30
CA HIS A 195 -3.34 -14.13 -5.66
C HIS A 195 -2.88 -14.76 -4.35
N THR A 196 -3.80 -15.32 -3.55
CA THR A 196 -3.42 -16.01 -2.31
C THR A 196 -2.67 -17.30 -2.58
N ALA A 197 -3.01 -18.04 -3.65
CA ALA A 197 -2.34 -19.28 -4.02
C ALA A 197 -0.89 -19.04 -4.46
N ASP A 198 -0.65 -17.96 -5.20
CA ASP A 198 0.69 -17.51 -5.63
C ASP A 198 1.62 -17.20 -4.44
N LYS A 199 1.09 -16.56 -3.39
CA LYS A 199 1.85 -16.20 -2.19
C LYS A 199 2.00 -17.32 -1.16
N ASN A 200 0.90 -18.00 -0.84
CA ASN A 200 0.87 -19.03 0.19
C ASN A 200 -0.20 -20.08 -0.10
N LEU A 201 0.23 -21.21 -0.65
CA LEU A 201 -0.65 -22.30 -1.06
C LEU A 201 -1.46 -22.88 0.11
N SER A 202 -0.85 -23.03 1.30
CA SER A 202 -1.55 -23.59 2.47
C SER A 202 -2.64 -22.64 2.98
N PHE A 203 -2.35 -21.34 2.98
CA PHE A 203 -3.35 -20.32 3.32
C PHE A 203 -4.50 -20.33 2.31
N SER A 204 -4.19 -20.35 1.02
CA SER A 204 -5.19 -20.38 -0.05
C SER A 204 -6.05 -21.66 0.02
N ALA A 205 -5.46 -22.81 0.34
CA ALA A 205 -6.19 -24.07 0.54
C ALA A 205 -7.22 -23.95 1.67
N THR A 206 -6.84 -23.30 2.77
CA THR A 206 -7.71 -23.07 3.92
C THR A 206 -8.84 -22.11 3.55
N LEU A 207 -8.49 -20.98 2.91
CA LEU A 207 -9.45 -19.99 2.43
C LEU A 207 -10.47 -20.62 1.46
N TYR A 208 -9.99 -21.42 0.49
CA TYR A 208 -10.84 -22.12 -0.47
C TYR A 208 -11.82 -23.08 0.22
N SER A 209 -11.35 -23.86 1.20
CA SER A 209 -12.21 -24.76 1.96
C SER A 209 -13.30 -24.01 2.72
N GLU A 210 -12.96 -22.89 3.36
CA GLU A 210 -13.94 -22.06 4.07
C GLU A 210 -14.96 -21.41 3.11
N LEU A 211 -14.51 -20.92 1.94
CA LEU A 211 -15.39 -20.38 0.91
C LEU A 211 -16.37 -21.43 0.39
N LEU A 212 -15.91 -22.65 0.11
CA LEU A 212 -16.79 -23.76 -0.31
C LEU A 212 -17.84 -24.09 0.75
N GLN A 213 -17.45 -24.12 2.02
CA GLN A 213 -18.38 -24.39 3.12
C GLN A 213 -19.41 -23.28 3.29
N ASN A 214 -18.97 -22.02 3.24
CA ASN A 214 -19.82 -20.85 3.42
C ASN A 214 -20.83 -20.70 2.27
N TYR A 215 -20.38 -20.90 1.03
CA TYR A 215 -21.20 -20.72 -0.18
C TYR A 215 -21.78 -22.02 -0.74
N ARG A 216 -21.79 -23.12 0.02
CA ARG A 216 -22.24 -24.45 -0.45
C ARG A 216 -23.64 -24.50 -1.09
N ASN A 217 -24.51 -23.55 -0.74
CA ASN A 217 -25.88 -23.46 -1.23
C ASN A 217 -26.06 -22.47 -2.39
N GLU A 218 -24.97 -21.87 -2.89
CA GLU A 218 -25.01 -20.98 -4.04
C GLU A 218 -25.30 -21.72 -5.36
N SER A 219 -25.73 -20.98 -6.37
CA SER A 219 -25.91 -21.54 -7.71
C SER A 219 -24.61 -22.11 -8.28
N ALA A 220 -24.70 -23.17 -9.09
CA ALA A 220 -23.54 -23.75 -9.77
C ALA A 220 -22.71 -22.69 -10.52
N ARG A 221 -23.37 -21.73 -11.19
CA ARG A 221 -22.70 -20.62 -11.88
C ARG A 221 -21.84 -19.77 -10.94
N ARG A 222 -22.30 -19.48 -9.72
CA ARG A 222 -21.52 -18.71 -8.73
C ARG A 222 -20.39 -19.54 -8.15
N LEU A 223 -20.61 -20.83 -7.89
CA LEU A 223 -19.55 -21.73 -7.42
C LEU A 223 -18.37 -21.84 -8.41
N LEU A 224 -18.59 -21.64 -9.71
CA LEU A 224 -17.51 -21.56 -10.70
C LEU A 224 -16.51 -20.43 -10.43
N ILE A 225 -16.87 -19.38 -9.68
CA ILE A 225 -15.95 -18.31 -9.27
C ILE A 225 -14.81 -18.87 -8.40
N LEU A 226 -15.08 -19.92 -7.61
CA LEU A 226 -14.09 -20.57 -6.76
C LEU A 226 -13.13 -21.49 -7.56
N SER A 227 -13.36 -21.66 -8.87
CA SER A 227 -12.48 -22.45 -9.72
C SER A 227 -11.07 -21.87 -9.88
N ALA A 228 -10.81 -20.62 -9.48
CA ALA A 228 -9.46 -20.04 -9.49
C ALA A 228 -8.41 -20.87 -8.73
N TYR A 229 -8.80 -21.45 -7.58
CA TYR A 229 -7.88 -22.16 -6.70
C TYR A 229 -7.14 -23.34 -7.38
N PRO A 230 -7.81 -24.28 -8.09
CA PRO A 230 -7.12 -25.35 -8.81
C PRO A 230 -6.19 -24.87 -9.93
N PHE A 231 -6.33 -23.64 -10.44
CA PHE A 231 -5.41 -23.07 -11.44
C PHE A 231 -4.18 -22.37 -10.82
N GLY A 232 -4.17 -22.12 -9.51
CA GLY A 232 -2.99 -21.66 -8.77
C GLY A 232 -2.03 -22.79 -8.36
N ARG A 233 -2.34 -24.06 -8.70
CA ARG A 233 -1.41 -25.18 -8.52
C ARG A 233 -0.46 -25.27 -9.72
N GLU A 234 0.81 -25.55 -9.45
CA GLU A 234 1.83 -25.90 -10.46
C GLU A 234 1.49 -27.13 -11.33
N ARG A 235 0.40 -27.83 -11.04
CA ARG A 235 -0.10 -28.95 -11.85
C ARG A 235 -1.31 -28.52 -12.66
N MET A 236 -1.11 -28.38 -13.97
CA MET A 236 -2.20 -28.34 -14.93
C MET A 236 -3.12 -29.55 -14.73
N PHE A 237 -4.41 -29.31 -14.57
CA PHE A 237 -5.42 -30.36 -14.62
C PHE A 237 -5.63 -30.79 -16.06
N GLY A 238 -5.01 -31.92 -16.44
CA GLY A 238 -5.20 -32.60 -17.71
C GLY A 238 -4.14 -33.69 -17.91
N ILE A 239 -4.51 -34.81 -18.51
CA ILE A 239 -3.52 -35.68 -19.17
C ILE A 239 -3.02 -34.86 -20.35
N ASP A 240 -1.74 -34.50 -20.35
CA ASP A 240 -1.09 -33.93 -21.51
C ASP A 240 -1.08 -35.00 -22.62
N ARG A 241 -2.11 -34.96 -23.47
CA ARG A 241 -2.22 -35.83 -24.65
C ARG A 241 -1.18 -35.48 -25.73
N PHE A 242 -0.29 -34.51 -25.50
CA PHE A 242 0.81 -34.18 -26.40
C PHE A 242 2.20 -34.54 -25.87
N MET A 243 2.32 -35.20 -24.71
CA MET A 243 3.59 -35.84 -24.26
C MET A 243 3.65 -37.35 -24.50
N VAL A 244 2.99 -37.82 -25.56
CA VAL A 244 3.29 -39.15 -26.13
C VAL A 244 3.46 -39.03 -27.65
N SER A 245 4.69 -38.80 -28.08
CA SER A 245 5.30 -39.58 -29.17
C SER A 245 6.81 -39.30 -29.22
N SER A 246 7.55 -40.40 -29.04
CA SER A 246 8.90 -40.72 -29.55
C SER A 246 9.58 -39.72 -30.47
#